data_AF-A0A9E4F141-F1
#
_entry.id   AF-A0A9E4F141-F1
#
_cell.length_a   1.000
_cell.length_b   1.000
_cell.length_c   1.000
_cell.angle_alpha   90.00
_cell.angle_beta   90.00
_cell.angle_gamma   90.00
#
_symmetry.space_group_name_H-M   'P 1'
#
loop_
_entity.id
_entity.type
_entity.pdbx_description
1 polymer ?
#
loop_
_entity_poly.entity_id
_entity_poly.type
_entity_poly.pdbx_seq_one_letter_code
_entity_poly.pdbx_strand_id
1 'polypeptide(L)'
;AGLALSDMEFVQFYPAVIKRPESNMVVAPTLFPLGARFLNRDGEDVLRDVPGGGGATRDLMARAVYLELMGGGGVDGAVQMDLSGIPVAELEHFAPDNLKLFARRGVSPHSSEIYVTPKAHFFMGGVPIDGAGATAMPGLYAAGEASAGAHGANRLSNNAFTEAHTLGWRAAKAAADYARSA
;
A
#
# COMPACT_ATOMS: atom_id res chain seq x y z
N ALA A 1 26.73 -11.06 8.91
CA ALA A 1 26.14 -12.41 8.95
C ALA A 1 26.31 -13.19 7.62
N GLY A 2 26.44 -12.54 6.45
CA GLY A 2 26.67 -13.26 5.18
C GLY A 2 25.43 -13.94 4.60
N LEU A 3 24.25 -13.67 5.16
CA LEU A 3 22.97 -14.17 4.65
C LEU A 3 22.53 -13.38 3.42
N ALA A 4 21.99 -14.09 2.45
CA ALA A 4 21.37 -13.49 1.27
C ALA A 4 20.04 -12.81 1.64
N LEU A 5 19.68 -11.79 0.87
CA LEU A 5 18.33 -11.26 0.80
C LEU A 5 17.70 -11.76 -0.50
N SER A 6 16.38 -11.94 -0.49
CA SER A 6 15.61 -12.30 -1.67
C SER A 6 14.67 -11.16 -2.06
N ASP A 7 14.39 -11.04 -3.36
CA ASP A 7 13.29 -10.26 -3.92
C ASP A 7 13.32 -8.75 -3.58
N MET A 8 14.52 -8.21 -3.29
CA MET A 8 14.72 -6.82 -2.86
C MET A 8 14.35 -5.79 -3.94
N GLU A 9 14.33 -6.20 -5.20
CA GLU A 9 13.86 -5.41 -6.33
C GLU A 9 12.35 -5.19 -6.33
N PHE A 10 11.59 -6.02 -5.60
CA PHE A 10 10.14 -5.92 -5.53
C PHE A 10 9.73 -4.97 -4.40
N VAL A 11 9.54 -3.71 -4.79
CA VAL A 11 8.98 -2.64 -3.94
C VAL A 11 7.55 -2.33 -4.40
N GLN A 12 6.58 -2.43 -3.51
CA GLN A 12 5.21 -2.02 -3.80
C GLN A 12 5.06 -0.51 -3.67
N PHE A 13 4.54 0.10 -4.74
CA PHE A 13 4.09 1.49 -4.73
C PHE A 13 2.59 1.54 -4.45
N TYR A 14 2.20 2.41 -3.51
CA TYR A 14 0.80 2.69 -3.23
C TYR A 14 0.30 3.82 -4.15
N PRO A 15 -0.85 3.68 -4.82
CA PRO A 15 -1.29 4.63 -5.86
C PRO A 15 -1.76 5.99 -5.33
N ALA A 16 -2.27 6.05 -4.09
CA ALA A 16 -2.99 7.21 -3.58
C ALA A 16 -2.39 7.78 -2.29
N VAL A 17 -1.18 8.36 -2.37
CA VAL A 17 -0.61 9.12 -1.24
C VAL A 17 -0.87 10.60 -1.43
N ILE A 18 -1.45 11.26 -0.41
CA ILE A 18 -1.79 12.69 -0.48
C ILE A 18 -0.51 13.50 -0.71
N LYS A 19 -0.48 14.25 -1.81
CA LYS A 19 0.63 15.13 -2.16
C LYS A 19 0.51 16.45 -1.39
N ARG A 20 1.20 16.53 -0.25
CA ARG A 20 1.45 17.79 0.47
C ARG A 20 2.90 17.80 0.98
N PRO A 21 3.53 18.98 1.15
CA PRO A 21 4.94 19.10 1.54
C PRO A 21 5.31 18.30 2.80
N GLU A 22 4.37 18.15 3.74
CA GLU A 22 4.61 17.54 5.05
C GLU A 22 3.83 16.22 5.28
N SER A 23 3.45 15.51 4.22
CA SER A 23 2.59 14.32 4.35
C SER A 23 3.05 13.16 3.47
N ASN A 24 3.42 12.05 4.12
CA ASN A 24 3.47 10.71 3.52
C ASN A 24 2.16 9.94 3.79
N MET A 25 1.04 10.66 3.78
CA MET A 25 -0.21 10.13 4.30
C MET A 25 -0.95 9.32 3.24
N VAL A 26 -1.01 8.02 3.50
CA VAL A 26 -1.67 7.02 2.67
C VAL A 26 -3.17 7.15 2.87
N VAL A 27 -3.92 7.41 1.80
CA VAL A 27 -5.38 7.27 1.83
C VAL A 27 -5.71 5.80 1.96
N ALA A 28 -6.67 5.44 2.82
CA ALA A 28 -7.01 4.04 2.97
C ALA A 28 -7.67 3.52 1.69
N PRO A 29 -7.36 2.28 1.24
CA PRO A 29 -7.86 1.73 -0.01
C PRO A 29 -9.37 1.49 -0.03
N THR A 30 -10.06 1.69 1.11
CA THR A 30 -11.52 1.56 1.23
C THR A 30 -12.28 2.53 0.34
N LEU A 31 -11.69 3.64 -0.10
CA LEU A 31 -12.36 4.58 -1.02
C LEU A 31 -12.47 4.03 -2.45
N PHE A 32 -11.57 3.14 -2.87
CA PHE A 32 -11.55 2.65 -4.24
C PHE A 32 -12.79 1.80 -4.59
N PRO A 33 -13.20 0.79 -3.80
CA PRO A 33 -14.43 0.06 -4.07
C PRO A 33 -15.70 0.91 -3.90
N LEU A 34 -15.63 2.05 -3.20
CA LEU A 34 -16.73 3.01 -3.09
C LEU A 34 -16.86 3.92 -4.32
N GLY A 35 -15.95 3.81 -5.30
CA GLY A 35 -16.04 4.57 -6.55
C GLY A 35 -15.14 5.81 -6.62
N ALA A 36 -14.08 5.90 -5.81
CA ALA A 36 -13.10 6.97 -5.95
C ALA A 36 -12.46 6.95 -7.34
N ARG A 37 -12.45 8.11 -8.00
CA ARG A 37 -11.86 8.30 -9.33
C ARG A 37 -10.52 9.02 -9.25
N PHE A 38 -9.65 8.78 -10.22
CA PHE A 38 -8.37 9.48 -10.35
C PHE A 38 -8.44 10.32 -11.61
N LEU A 39 -8.51 11.63 -11.48
CA LEU A 39 -8.68 12.55 -12.60
C LEU A 39 -7.36 13.26 -12.91
N ASN A 40 -7.01 13.31 -14.19
CA ASN A 40 -5.88 14.12 -14.67
C ASN A 40 -6.26 15.61 -14.71
N ARG A 41 -5.32 16.46 -15.17
CA ARG A 41 -5.51 17.92 -15.28
C ARG A 41 -6.67 18.33 -16.19
N ASP A 42 -7.05 17.47 -17.13
CA ASP A 42 -8.12 17.68 -18.10
C ASP A 42 -9.46 17.09 -17.61
N GLY A 43 -9.48 16.51 -16.40
CA GLY A 43 -10.67 15.90 -15.80
C GLY A 43 -10.98 14.50 -16.29
N GLU A 44 -10.04 13.86 -17.00
CA GLU A 44 -10.21 12.51 -17.52
C GLU A 44 -9.81 11.45 -16.49
N ASP A 45 -10.54 10.32 -16.47
CA ASP A 45 -10.23 9.19 -15.57
C ASP A 45 -8.96 8.46 -16.02
N VAL A 46 -7.95 8.49 -15.16
CA VAL A 46 -6.63 7.88 -15.33
C VAL A 46 -6.70 6.35 -15.30
N LEU A 47 -7.73 5.77 -14.67
CA LEU A 47 -7.89 4.33 -14.54
C LEU A 47 -8.80 3.71 -15.60
N ARG A 48 -9.31 4.50 -16.56
CA ARG A 48 -10.29 4.06 -17.58
C ARG A 48 -9.84 2.84 -18.39
N ASP A 49 -8.55 2.75 -18.70
CA ASP A 49 -7.95 1.69 -19.52
C ASP A 49 -7.28 0.59 -18.67
N VAL A 50 -7.37 0.68 -17.35
CA VAL A 50 -6.80 -0.31 -16.43
C VAL A 50 -7.81 -1.45 -16.23
N PRO A 51 -7.45 -2.71 -16.49
CA PRO A 51 -8.33 -3.84 -16.19
C PRO A 51 -8.74 -3.86 -14.71
N GLY A 52 -10.04 -3.77 -14.45
CA GLY A 52 -10.61 -3.65 -13.10
C GLY A 52 -10.73 -2.22 -12.56
N GLY A 53 -10.23 -1.20 -13.27
CA GLY A 53 -10.34 0.21 -12.92
C GLY A 53 -9.88 0.49 -11.48
N GLY A 54 -10.74 1.12 -10.67
CA GLY A 54 -10.50 1.33 -9.24
C GLY A 54 -10.37 0.06 -8.40
N GLY A 55 -10.83 -1.10 -8.90
CA GLY A 55 -10.67 -2.40 -8.26
C GLY A 55 -9.41 -3.17 -8.66
N ALA A 56 -8.54 -2.58 -9.49
CA ALA A 56 -7.31 -3.22 -9.95
C ALA A 56 -6.29 -3.40 -8.81
N THR A 57 -5.25 -4.21 -9.05
CA THR A 57 -4.14 -4.35 -8.11
C THR A 57 -3.35 -3.05 -7.99
N ARG A 58 -2.73 -2.84 -6.83
CA ARG A 58 -2.06 -1.58 -6.48
C ARG A 58 -0.97 -1.19 -7.47
N ASP A 59 -0.24 -2.17 -8.02
CA ASP A 59 0.78 -1.95 -9.05
C ASP A 59 0.20 -1.43 -10.36
N LEU A 60 -0.94 -1.96 -10.81
CA LEU A 60 -1.60 -1.48 -12.03
C LEU A 60 -2.09 -0.05 -11.87
N MET A 61 -2.75 0.25 -10.74
CA MET A 61 -3.20 1.60 -10.42
C MET A 61 -2.02 2.58 -10.28
N ALA A 62 -0.98 2.20 -9.52
CA ALA A 62 0.19 3.05 -9.30
C ALA A 62 0.95 3.30 -10.60
N ARG A 63 1.06 2.29 -11.46
CA ARG A 63 1.66 2.42 -12.79
C ARG A 63 0.85 3.35 -13.69
N ALA A 64 -0.48 3.23 -13.72
CA ALA A 64 -1.33 4.11 -14.52
C ALA A 64 -1.18 5.57 -14.10
N VAL A 65 -1.27 5.84 -12.79
CA VAL A 65 -1.05 7.20 -12.27
C VAL A 65 0.37 7.69 -12.59
N TYR A 66 1.39 6.86 -12.41
CA TYR A 66 2.77 7.26 -12.73
C TYR A 66 2.95 7.61 -14.22
N LEU A 67 2.43 6.79 -15.12
CA LEU A 67 2.52 7.03 -16.57
C LEU A 67 1.79 8.31 -16.97
N GLU A 68 0.61 8.57 -16.40
CA GLU A 68 -0.13 9.81 -16.60
C GLU A 68 0.70 11.03 -16.17
N LEU A 69 1.32 10.97 -14.99
CA LEU A 69 2.18 12.04 -14.49
C LEU A 69 3.39 12.29 -15.39
N MET A 70 4.03 11.23 -15.87
CA MET A 70 5.17 11.32 -16.80
C MET A 70 4.78 11.85 -18.18
N GLY A 71 3.56 11.56 -18.63
CA GLY A 71 2.97 12.13 -19.84
C GLY A 71 2.56 13.60 -19.68
N GLY A 72 2.69 14.16 -18.49
CA GLY A 72 2.29 15.54 -18.21
C GLY A 72 0.79 15.69 -18.02
N GLY A 73 0.05 14.65 -17.61
CA GLY A 73 -1.37 14.76 -17.24
C GLY A 73 -1.59 15.26 -15.81
N GLY A 74 -0.55 15.36 -14.99
CA GLY A 74 -0.67 15.77 -13.58
C GLY A 74 -0.78 17.28 -13.35
N VAL A 75 -1.31 17.66 -12.18
CA VAL A 75 -1.19 19.01 -11.60
C VAL A 75 -0.14 18.95 -10.51
N ASP A 76 0.91 19.76 -10.64
CA ASP A 76 2.06 19.76 -9.74
C ASP A 76 2.60 18.37 -9.43
N GLY A 77 2.57 17.42 -10.38
CA GLY A 77 3.01 16.04 -10.21
C GLY A 77 2.11 15.16 -9.32
N ALA A 78 0.81 15.45 -9.29
CA ALA A 78 -0.24 14.61 -8.72
C ALA A 78 -1.47 14.57 -9.63
N VAL A 79 -2.33 13.59 -9.42
CA VAL A 79 -3.67 13.52 -10.02
C VAL A 79 -4.70 13.83 -8.94
N GLN A 80 -5.85 14.33 -9.34
CA GLN A 80 -6.94 14.59 -8.42
C GLN A 80 -7.61 13.27 -8.05
N MET A 81 -7.89 13.05 -6.77
CA MET A 81 -8.78 11.99 -6.31
C MET A 81 -10.16 12.59 -6.10
N ASP A 82 -11.10 12.18 -6.95
CA ASP A 82 -12.46 12.67 -6.93
C ASP A 82 -13.37 11.68 -6.20
N LEU A 83 -14.00 12.17 -5.13
CA LEU A 83 -14.97 11.44 -4.30
C LEU A 83 -16.40 12.01 -4.47
N SER A 84 -16.61 12.95 -5.39
CA SER A 84 -17.90 13.65 -5.55
C SER A 84 -19.06 12.71 -5.90
N GLY A 85 -18.77 11.58 -6.55
CA GLY A 85 -19.74 10.52 -6.86
C GLY A 85 -20.11 9.63 -5.67
N ILE A 86 -19.44 9.76 -4.52
CA ILE A 86 -19.66 8.91 -3.35
C ILE A 86 -20.56 9.66 -2.35
N PRO A 87 -21.71 9.09 -1.94
CA PRO A 87 -22.56 9.71 -0.94
C PRO A 87 -21.84 9.90 0.40
N VAL A 88 -22.06 11.04 1.07
CA VAL A 88 -21.47 11.34 2.38
C VAL A 88 -21.76 10.22 3.40
N ALA A 89 -23.00 9.72 3.43
CA ALA A 89 -23.39 8.64 4.33
C ALA A 89 -22.58 7.35 4.11
N GLU A 90 -22.20 7.03 2.87
CA GLU A 90 -21.35 5.88 2.57
C GLU A 90 -19.91 6.10 3.05
N LEU A 91 -19.38 7.31 2.86
CA LEU A 91 -18.05 7.67 3.38
C LEU A 91 -18.01 7.61 4.91
N GLU A 92 -19.06 8.08 5.59
CA GLU A 92 -19.17 8.02 7.05
C GLU A 92 -19.26 6.59 7.56
N HIS A 93 -19.97 5.72 6.84
CA HIS A 93 -20.16 4.34 7.23
C HIS A 93 -18.92 3.46 6.94
N PHE A 94 -18.38 3.53 5.73
CA PHE A 94 -17.33 2.62 5.25
C PHE A 94 -15.92 3.19 5.31
N ALA A 95 -15.77 4.52 5.34
CA ALA A 95 -14.47 5.18 5.32
C ALA A 95 -14.30 6.28 6.40
N PRO A 96 -14.76 6.07 7.66
CA PRO A 96 -14.71 7.10 8.70
C PRO A 96 -13.28 7.55 9.02
N ASP A 97 -12.29 6.67 8.88
CA ASP A 97 -10.89 7.03 9.13
C ASP A 97 -10.31 7.94 8.04
N ASN A 98 -10.75 7.80 6.78
CA ASN A 98 -10.43 8.76 5.74
C ASN A 98 -11.10 10.11 6.00
N LEU A 99 -12.35 10.14 6.47
CA LEU A 99 -12.99 11.40 6.84
C LEU A 99 -12.26 12.11 7.99
N LYS A 100 -11.88 11.39 9.05
CA LYS A 100 -11.03 11.93 10.12
C LYS A 100 -9.69 12.43 9.57
N LEU A 101 -9.12 11.73 8.60
CA LEU A 101 -7.89 12.12 7.91
C LEU A 101 -8.04 13.47 7.21
N PHE A 102 -9.10 13.61 6.41
CA PHE A 102 -9.40 14.82 5.65
C PHE A 102 -9.73 15.99 6.60
N ALA A 103 -10.56 15.76 7.62
CA ALA A 103 -10.92 16.77 8.62
C ALA A 103 -9.71 17.32 9.38
N ARG A 104 -8.78 16.45 9.82
CA ARG A 104 -7.51 16.88 10.46
C ARG A 104 -6.63 17.75 9.57
N ARG A 105 -6.88 17.76 8.26
CA ARG A 105 -6.15 18.54 7.27
C ARG A 105 -6.96 19.70 6.69
N GLY A 106 -8.16 19.96 7.19
CA GLY A 106 -9.05 20.98 6.64
C GLY A 106 -9.51 20.69 5.21
N VAL A 107 -9.48 19.43 4.79
CA VAL A 107 -9.91 18.99 3.46
C VAL A 107 -11.34 18.47 3.56
N SER A 108 -12.22 18.94 2.68
CA SER A 108 -13.55 18.35 2.53
C SER A 108 -13.48 17.15 1.57
N PRO A 109 -14.11 16.01 1.88
CA PRO A 109 -14.15 14.85 0.97
C PRO A 109 -14.73 15.20 -0.41
N HIS A 110 -15.66 16.16 -0.47
CA HIS A 110 -16.28 16.64 -1.71
C HIS A 110 -15.61 17.91 -2.27
N SER A 111 -14.44 18.30 -1.74
CA SER A 111 -13.64 19.35 -2.35
C SER A 111 -12.89 18.83 -3.58
N SER A 112 -12.61 19.72 -4.51
CA SER A 112 -11.74 19.44 -5.65
C SER A 112 -10.23 19.44 -5.28
N GLU A 113 -9.87 19.42 -3.99
CA GLU A 113 -8.51 19.70 -3.51
C GLU A 113 -7.72 18.47 -3.04
N ILE A 114 -8.23 17.27 -3.31
CA ILE A 114 -7.54 16.03 -2.94
C ILE A 114 -6.60 15.63 -4.08
N TYR A 115 -5.31 15.89 -3.92
CA TYR A 115 -4.29 15.48 -4.90
C TYR A 115 -3.45 14.33 -4.37
N VAL A 116 -3.26 13.31 -5.20
CA VAL A 116 -2.52 12.09 -4.85
C VAL A 116 -1.44 11.73 -5.86
N THR A 117 -0.42 11.04 -5.39
CA THR A 117 0.70 10.56 -6.19
C THR A 117 1.17 9.19 -5.70
N PRO A 118 1.74 8.34 -6.57
CA PRO A 118 2.29 7.06 -6.16
C PRO A 118 3.52 7.24 -5.25
N LYS A 119 3.65 6.44 -4.20
CA LYS A 119 4.87 6.37 -3.38
C LYS A 119 5.20 4.94 -2.96
N ALA A 120 6.48 4.66 -2.75
CA ALA A 120 6.95 3.41 -2.15
C ALA A 120 6.28 3.21 -0.78
N HIS A 121 5.82 1.99 -0.52
CA HIS A 121 4.96 1.70 0.63
C HIS A 121 5.27 0.40 1.35
N PHE A 122 5.78 -0.62 0.65
CA PHE A 122 6.06 -1.93 1.26
C PHE A 122 7.16 -2.66 0.50
N PHE A 123 8.05 -3.35 1.21
CA PHE A 123 9.05 -4.24 0.62
C PHE A 123 8.55 -5.69 0.61
N MET A 124 8.47 -6.31 -0.56
CA MET A 124 8.16 -7.75 -0.65
C MET A 124 9.39 -8.61 -0.38
N GLY A 125 10.56 -8.08 -0.72
CA GLY A 125 11.84 -8.70 -0.42
C GLY A 125 12.29 -8.53 1.02
N GLY A 126 13.25 -9.37 1.42
CA GLY A 126 13.75 -9.41 2.78
C GLY A 126 14.60 -10.64 3.05
N VAL A 127 14.68 -11.03 4.31
CA VAL A 127 15.40 -12.23 4.76
C VAL A 127 14.60 -13.48 4.36
N PRO A 128 15.18 -14.43 3.62
CA PRO A 128 14.53 -15.69 3.31
C PRO A 128 14.28 -16.50 4.58
N ILE A 129 13.06 -17.00 4.71
CA ILE A 129 12.61 -17.80 5.86
C ILE A 129 11.87 -19.06 5.40
N ASP A 130 11.88 -20.08 6.26
CA ASP A 130 10.96 -21.20 6.13
C ASP A 130 9.56 -20.88 6.71
N GLY A 131 8.66 -21.87 6.69
CA GLY A 131 7.29 -21.72 7.20
C GLY A 131 7.17 -21.44 8.71
N ALA A 132 8.26 -21.61 9.47
CA ALA A 132 8.36 -21.30 10.89
C ALA A 132 9.06 -19.96 11.17
N GLY A 133 9.57 -19.27 10.15
CA GLY A 133 10.32 -18.01 10.29
C GLY A 133 11.81 -18.20 10.51
N ALA A 134 12.34 -19.43 10.39
CA ALA A 134 13.77 -19.70 10.56
C ALA A 134 14.54 -19.28 9.30
N THR A 135 15.70 -18.66 9.51
CA THR A 135 16.64 -18.32 8.44
C THR A 135 17.61 -19.47 8.18
N ALA A 136 18.46 -19.35 7.15
CA ALA A 136 19.56 -20.30 6.92
C ALA A 136 20.64 -20.28 8.03
N MET A 137 20.63 -19.29 8.92
CA MET A 137 21.52 -19.23 10.08
C MET A 137 20.81 -19.82 11.30
N PRO A 138 21.34 -20.91 11.90
CA PRO A 138 20.77 -21.50 13.11
C PRO A 138 20.64 -20.47 14.25
N GLY A 139 19.48 -20.45 14.90
CA GLY A 139 19.17 -19.52 15.99
C GLY A 139 18.75 -18.11 15.55
N LEU A 140 18.73 -17.81 14.24
CA LEU A 140 18.24 -16.54 13.71
C LEU A 140 16.88 -16.72 13.01
N TYR A 141 15.94 -15.84 13.35
CA TYR A 141 14.56 -15.85 12.86
C TYR A 141 14.16 -14.46 12.34
N ALA A 142 13.23 -14.40 11.39
CA ALA A 142 12.65 -13.17 10.86
C ALA A 142 11.13 -13.32 10.64
N ALA A 143 10.42 -12.21 10.63
CA ALA A 143 8.97 -12.17 10.40
C ALA A 143 8.51 -10.80 9.90
N GLY A 144 7.33 -10.76 9.28
CA GLY A 144 6.71 -9.54 8.76
C GLY A 144 7.47 -8.97 7.56
N GLU A 145 7.44 -7.64 7.41
CA GLU A 145 8.06 -6.95 6.27
C GLU A 145 9.60 -7.13 6.18
N ALA A 146 10.25 -7.63 7.24
CA ALA A 146 11.66 -7.98 7.19
C ALA A 146 11.94 -9.32 6.49
N SER A 147 10.91 -10.13 6.23
CA SER A 147 11.03 -11.46 5.63
C SER A 147 10.54 -11.51 4.18
N ALA A 148 11.14 -12.40 3.39
CA ALA A 148 10.75 -12.64 2.00
C ALA A 148 9.85 -13.88 1.85
N GLY A 149 9.16 -13.97 0.71
CA GLY A 149 8.52 -15.20 0.22
C GLY A 149 6.98 -15.26 0.36
N ALA A 150 6.38 -14.51 1.27
CA ALA A 150 4.92 -14.57 1.48
C ALA A 150 4.10 -13.85 0.39
N HIS A 151 4.71 -12.87 -0.30
CA HIS A 151 3.99 -11.93 -1.17
C HIS A 151 4.37 -12.04 -2.66
N GLY A 152 5.40 -12.81 -3.00
CA GLY A 152 5.99 -12.82 -4.34
C GLY A 152 6.31 -11.41 -4.82
N ALA A 153 5.94 -11.09 -6.07
CA ALA A 153 6.21 -9.78 -6.68
C ALA A 153 5.19 -8.68 -6.31
N ASN A 154 4.05 -9.01 -5.67
CA ASN A 154 3.01 -8.04 -5.35
C ASN A 154 2.15 -8.48 -4.16
N ARG A 155 2.22 -7.69 -3.08
CA ARG A 155 1.40 -7.95 -1.89
C ARG A 155 -0.06 -7.51 -2.09
N LEU A 156 -0.99 -8.40 -1.76
CA LEU A 156 -2.42 -8.04 -1.65
C LEU A 156 -2.70 -7.08 -0.48
N SER A 157 -3.70 -6.21 -0.66
CA SER A 157 -4.17 -5.31 0.39
C SER A 157 -4.45 -6.05 1.70
N ASN A 158 -4.12 -5.43 2.83
CA ASN A 158 -4.35 -5.93 4.20
C ASN A 158 -3.56 -7.18 4.64
N ASN A 159 -2.77 -7.81 3.76
CA ASN A 159 -1.98 -8.99 4.15
C ASN A 159 -0.74 -8.68 5.02
N ALA A 160 -0.21 -7.46 5.01
CA ALA A 160 1.01 -7.12 5.76
C ALA A 160 0.85 -7.34 7.28
N PHE A 161 -0.27 -6.88 7.85
CA PHE A 161 -0.51 -7.04 9.29
C PHE A 161 -0.76 -8.50 9.66
N THR A 162 -1.55 -9.22 8.85
CA THR A 162 -1.83 -10.63 9.04
C THR A 162 -0.56 -11.47 8.96
N GLU A 163 0.32 -11.18 8.01
CA GLU A 163 1.64 -11.79 7.91
C GLU A 163 2.47 -11.50 9.16
N ALA A 164 2.66 -10.23 9.53
CA ALA A 164 3.48 -9.87 10.67
C ALA A 164 3.03 -10.57 11.95
N HIS A 165 1.71 -10.65 12.18
CA HIS A 165 1.16 -11.36 13.33
C HIS A 165 1.38 -12.88 13.25
N THR A 166 1.07 -13.49 12.11
CA THR A 166 1.13 -14.95 11.94
C THR A 166 2.56 -15.46 11.96
N LEU A 167 3.45 -14.86 11.15
CA LEU A 167 4.85 -15.23 11.09
C LEU A 167 5.58 -14.85 12.37
N GLY A 168 5.23 -13.71 12.99
CA GLY A 168 5.80 -13.30 14.27
C GLY A 168 5.54 -14.33 15.36
N TRP A 169 4.31 -14.85 15.45
CA TRP A 169 3.99 -15.91 16.41
C TRP A 169 4.76 -17.21 16.13
N ARG A 170 4.85 -17.63 14.86
CA ARG A 170 5.58 -18.85 14.47
C ARG A 170 7.08 -18.74 14.76
N ALA A 171 7.69 -17.62 14.38
CA ALA A 171 9.09 -17.32 14.62
C ALA A 171 9.40 -17.28 16.11
N ALA A 172 8.54 -16.64 16.91
CA ALA A 172 8.69 -16.58 18.36
C ALA A 172 8.65 -17.97 19.00
N LYS A 173 7.70 -18.83 18.58
CA LYS A 173 7.61 -20.21 19.06
C LYS A 173 8.87 -21.00 18.71
N ALA A 174 9.29 -20.96 17.44
CA ALA A 174 10.46 -21.71 16.97
C ALA A 174 11.76 -21.24 17.65
N ALA A 175 11.93 -19.92 17.83
CA ALA A 175 13.05 -19.35 18.55
C ALA A 175 13.08 -19.78 20.04
N ALA A 176 11.92 -19.82 20.70
CA ALA A 176 11.82 -20.27 22.09
C ALA A 176 12.16 -21.76 22.24
N ASP A 177 11.70 -22.60 21.32
CA ASP A 177 12.01 -24.03 21.30
C ASP A 177 13.51 -24.25 21.06
N TYR A 178 14.11 -23.55 20.10
CA TYR A 178 15.56 -23.59 19.83
C TYR A 178 16.37 -23.21 21.08
N ALA A 179 16.02 -22.10 21.73
CA ALA A 179 16.71 -21.61 22.92
C ALA A 179 16.66 -22.58 24.12
N ARG A 180 15.62 -23.42 24.23
CA ARG A 180 15.53 -24.45 25.27
C ARG A 180 16.34 -25.71 24.96
N SER A 181 16.60 -25.95 23.68
CA SER A 181 17.34 -27.13 23.20
C SER A 181 18.84 -26.87 22.98
N ALA A 182 19.25 -25.61 23.01
CA ALA A 182 20.61 -25.15 22.78
C ALA A 182 21.49 -25.21 24.03
#